data_AF-A0A432RK35-F1
#
_entry.id   AF-A0A432RK35-F1
#
_cell.length_a   1.000
_cell.length_b   1.000
_cell.length_c   1.000
_cell.angle_alpha   90.00
_cell.angle_beta   90.00
_cell.angle_gamma   90.00
#
_symmetry.space_group_name_H-M   'P 1'
#
loop_
_entity.id
_entity.type
_entity.pdbx_description
1 polymer ?
#
loop_
_entity_poly.entity_id
_entity_poly.type
_entity_poly.pdbx_seq_one_letter_code
_entity_poly.pdbx_strand_id
1 'polypeptide(L)' 'MRMSLGEFLDCPSKRITLLGMSGVGKTTVANWLPRDTWFHYSGDYRIGTKYLEEPILDNIKRQAMD' A
#
# COMPACT_ATOMS: atom_id res chain seq x y z
N MET A 1 14.30 -10.26 8.47
CA MET A 1 15.31 -10.74 7.51
C MET A 1 16.12 -9.53 7.08
N ARG A 2 17.43 -9.49 7.35
CA ARG A 2 18.32 -8.44 6.83
C ARG A 2 18.94 -8.98 5.55
N MET A 3 18.74 -8.27 4.46
CA MET A 3 19.35 -8.53 3.16
C MET A 3 20.45 -7.50 2.95
N SER A 4 21.60 -7.92 2.46
CA SER A 4 22.68 -7.04 2.05
C SER A 4 22.35 -6.34 0.73
N LEU A 5 23.10 -5.28 0.40
CA LEU A 5 22.94 -4.58 -0.88
C LEU A 5 23.13 -5.52 -2.08
N GLY A 6 24.16 -6.38 -2.05
CA GLY A 6 24.44 -7.32 -3.12
C GLY A 6 23.29 -8.31 -3.34
N GLU A 7 22.82 -8.93 -2.26
CA GLU A 7 21.68 -9.87 -2.32
C GLU A 7 20.41 -9.21 -2.86
N PHE A 8 20.19 -7.92 -2.58
CA PHE A 8 19.04 -7.18 -3.12
C PHE A 8 19.19 -6.92 -4.62
N LEU A 9 20.37 -6.49 -5.08
CA LEU A 9 20.64 -6.21 -6.48
C LEU A 9 20.52 -7.48 -7.33
N ASP A 10 21.03 -8.61 -6.83
CA ASP A 10 21.01 -9.91 -7.50
C ASP A 10 19.66 -10.62 -7.39
N CYS A 11 18.73 -10.11 -6.58
CA CYS A 11 17.41 -10.71 -6.42
C CYS A 11 16.63 -10.67 -7.75
N PRO A 12 16.19 -11.82 -8.30
CA PRO A 12 15.46 -11.88 -9.56
C PRO A 12 14.05 -11.30 -9.47
N SER A 13 13.50 -11.17 -8.26
CA SER A 13 12.17 -10.59 -8.02
C SER A 13 12.19 -9.70 -6.79
N LYS A 14 12.46 -8.42 -7.01
CA LYS A 14 12.56 -7.41 -5.96
C LYS A 14 11.16 -7.07 -5.43
N ARG A 15 11.03 -6.99 -4.11
CA ARG A 15 9.80 -6.58 -3.42
C ARG A 15 10.16 -5.53 -2.38
N ILE A 16 9.44 -4.41 -2.41
CA ILE A 16 9.67 -3.29 -1.51
C ILE A 16 8.34 -2.98 -0.80
N THR A 17 8.39 -2.88 0.52
CA THR A 17 7.26 -2.41 1.32
C THR A 17 7.61 -1.07 1.92
N LEU A 18 6.85 -0.04 1.55
CA LEU A 18 6.95 1.29 2.15
C LEU A 18 5.96 1.38 3.31
N LEU A 19 6.46 1.46 4.54
CA LEU A 19 5.64 1.57 5.76
C LEU A 19 5.90 2.91 6.43
N GLY A 20 4.83 3.55 6.89
CA GLY A 20 4.91 4.84 7.57
C GLY A 20 3.55 5.54 7.62
N MET A 21 3.49 6.62 8.40
CA MET A 21 2.26 7.38 8.62
C MET A 21 1.75 8.07 7.35
N SER A 22 0.52 8.60 7.39
CA SER A 22 0.03 9.47 6.33
C SER A 22 0.96 10.69 6.16
N GLY A 23 1.19 11.11 4.92
CA GLY A 23 2.02 12.29 4.60
C GLY A 23 3.53 12.09 4.53
N VAL A 24 4.10 10.95 4.97
CA VAL A 24 5.57 10.73 4.96
C VAL A 24 6.19 10.49 3.57
N GLY A 25 5.39 10.57 2.50
CA GLY A 25 5.88 10.44 1.13
C GLY A 25 5.93 9.02 0.54
N LYS A 26 5.27 8.02 1.16
CA LYS A 26 5.19 6.64 0.63
C LYS A 26 4.76 6.60 -0.84
N THR A 27 3.68 7.32 -1.16
CA THR A 27 3.13 7.40 -2.52
C THR A 27 4.11 8.10 -3.47
N THR A 28 4.80 9.13 -3.00
CA THR A 28 5.82 9.85 -3.80
C THR A 28 6.96 8.92 -4.20
N VAL A 29 7.53 8.19 -3.23
CA VAL A 29 8.63 7.24 -3.48
C VAL A 29 8.16 6.08 -4.35
N ALA A 30 6.97 5.53 -4.10
CA ALA A 30 6.42 4.46 -4.95
C ALA A 30 6.33 4.93 -6.41
N ASN A 31 5.82 6.14 -6.66
CA ASN A 31 5.66 6.70 -8.01
C ASN A 31 6.99 6.96 -8.75
N TRP A 32 8.14 6.98 -8.08
CA TRP A 32 9.44 7.05 -8.75
C TRP A 32 9.84 5.72 -9.41
N LEU A 33 9.24 4.60 -9.01
CA LEU A 33 9.49 3.31 -9.63
C LEU A 33 8.74 3.19 -10.98
N PRO A 34 9.41 2.76 -12.06
CA PRO A 34 8.78 2.66 -13.38
C PRO A 34 7.57 1.72 -13.38
N ARG A 35 6.43 2.20 -13.90
CA ARG A 35 5.15 1.46 -13.88
C ARG A 35 5.08 0.25 -14.82
N ASP A 36 5.97 0.21 -15.80
CA ASP A 36 6.11 -0.86 -16.80
C ASP A 36 6.82 -2.10 -16.23
N THR A 37 7.71 -1.90 -15.25
CA THR A 37 8.52 -2.97 -14.65
C THR A 37 8.15 -3.26 -13.20
N TRP A 38 7.47 -2.33 -12.52
CA TRP A 38 7.01 -2.49 -11.15
C TRP A 38 5.50 -2.55 -11.05
N PHE A 39 5.01 -3.52 -10.29
CA PHE A 39 3.61 -3.58 -9.89
C PHE A 39 3.38 -2.73 -8.63
N HIS A 40 2.56 -1.70 -8.73
CA HIS A 40 2.24 -0.79 -7.63
C HIS A 40 1.02 -1.30 -6.89
N TYR A 41 1.17 -1.59 -5.59
CA TYR A 41 0.10 -2.13 -4.75
C TYR A 41 -0.07 -1.30 -3.48
N SER A 42 -1.28 -0.80 -3.24
CA SER A 42 -1.63 -0.08 -2.01
C SER A 42 -2.44 -1.00 -1.09
N GLY A 43 -1.83 -1.37 0.04
CA GLY A 43 -2.49 -2.15 1.09
C GLY A 43 -3.68 -1.40 1.68
N ASP A 44 -3.50 -0.11 1.99
CA ASP A 44 -4.54 0.76 2.56
C ASP A 44 -5.76 0.84 1.63
N TYR A 45 -5.52 1.03 0.33
CA TYR A 45 -6.59 1.06 -0.66
C TYR A 45 -7.34 -0.29 -0.71
N ARG A 46 -6.62 -1.42 -0.70
CA ARG A 46 -7.24 -2.75 -0.72
C ARG A 46 -8.07 -3.01 0.54
N ILE A 47 -7.55 -2.64 1.71
CA ILE A 47 -8.24 -2.80 2.99
C ILE A 47 -9.54 -1.98 2.98
N GLY A 48 -9.45 -0.70 2.63
CA GLY A 48 -10.60 0.20 2.56
C GLY A 48 -11.67 -0.28 1.58
N THR A 49 -11.27 -0.68 0.36
CA THR A 49 -12.23 -0.99 -0.72
C THR A 49 -12.72 -2.42 -0.74
N LYS A 50 -11.97 -3.41 -0.24
CA LYS A 50 -12.38 -4.82 -0.33
C LYS A 50 -12.94 -5.36 0.98
N TYR A 51 -12.36 -4.92 2.09
CA TYR A 51 -12.62 -5.55 3.38
C TYR A 51 -13.45 -4.64 4.29
N LEU A 52 -13.32 -3.32 4.14
CA LEU A 52 -14.00 -2.34 4.99
C LEU A 52 -15.14 -1.60 4.27
N GLU A 53 -15.42 -1.88 2.99
CA GLU A 53 -16.46 -1.19 2.24
C GLU A 53 -17.83 -1.26 2.93
N GLU A 54 -18.36 -2.46 3.13
CA GLU A 54 -19.65 -2.68 3.81
C GLU A 54 -19.66 -2.13 5.26
N PRO A 55 -18.66 -2.43 6.13
CA PRO A 55 -18.60 -1.83 7.47
C PRO A 55 -18.60 -0.30 7.50
N ILE A 56 -17.91 0.36 6.56
CA ILE A 56 -17.88 1.82 6.46
C ILE A 56 -19.26 2.34 6.07
N LEU A 57 -19.90 1.73 5.06
CA LEU A 57 -21.23 2.12 4.60
C LEU A 57 -22.29 1.93 5.70
N ASP A 58 -22.25 0.81 6.40
CA ASP A 58 -23.18 0.52 7.49
C ASP A 58 -23.02 1.51 8.65
N ASN A 59 -21.79 1.90 8.97
CA ASN A 59 -21.53 2.93 9.97
C ASN A 59 -22.09 4.28 9.54
N ILE A 60 -21.93 4.68 8.26
CA ILE A 60 -22.48 5.93 7.73
C ILE A 60 -24.01 5.92 7.80
N LYS A 61 -24.67 4.82 7.40
CA LYS A 61 -26.13 4.68 7.48
C LYS A 61 -26.62 4.82 8.92
N ARG A 62 -25.94 4.17 9.88
CA ARG A 62 -26.29 4.25 11.31
C ARG A 62 -26.25 5.69 11.81
N GLN A 63 -25.16 6.40 11.53
CA GLN A 63 -24.98 7.81 11.92
C GLN A 63 -25.98 8.77 11.25
N ALA A 64 -26.53 8.41 10.09
CA ALA A 64 -27.55 9.21 9.40
C ALA A 64 -28.98 8.97 9.91
N MET A 65 -29.20 7.89 10.66
CA MET A 65 -30.48 7.56 11.30
C MET A 65 -30.56 8.05 12.75
N ASP A 66 -29.40 8.40 13.34
CA ASP A 66 -29.28 9.06 14.64
C ASP A 66 -29.56 10.57 14.52
#